data_AF-A0A2K3MCE3-F1
#
_entry.id   AF-A0A2K3MCE3-F1
#
_cell.length_a   1.000
_cell.length_b   1.000
_cell.length_c   1.000
_cell.angle_alpha   90.00
_cell.angle_beta   90.00
_cell.angle_gamma   90.00
#
_symmetry.space_group_name_H-M   'P 1'
#
loop_
_entity.id
_entity.type
_entity.pdbx_description
1 polymer ?
#
loop_
_entity_poly.entity_id
_entity_poly.type
_entity_poly.pdbx_seq_one_letter_code
_entity_poly.pdbx_strand_id
1 'polypeptide(L)'
;MSDIEAGLGLKRKHLIAISLLVGNDHDLSGVQGIGLDSALRFVQAFSEDDVLNRLHEIGKGNAFQIPIDIKSEDNVDIDGSSPNTKQPHCSFCGHPGSKKDHTKFSCEFCVTDNHESCLKKPEGFKCDCISCGMNRKHKEQKKMENWHTRICDKIAKEPNFPKDEIIDMYLCNDNGYFSANDGPQISWEKPKVELLIGFLNFHQHWDPSYIRRIMFPMMSTIFLREMATTTTDNLLFGQFEFDSLKRVKTRYGYQSYVVKWKRVMGNVASKTPSNQSGTQQDAIDLELDETVDLHLLDDCDFPETCEEGGCSFLLTDENMDLIGA
;
A
#
# COMPACT_ATOMS: atom_id res chain seq x y z
N MET A 1 7.29 0.79 -4.17
CA MET A 1 8.63 0.72 -3.54
C MET A 1 9.27 2.10 -3.45
N SER A 2 9.34 2.87 -4.54
CA SER A 2 9.94 4.21 -4.56
C SER A 2 9.38 5.18 -3.52
N ASP A 3 8.07 5.18 -3.27
CA ASP A 3 7.46 6.05 -2.25
C ASP A 3 7.85 5.66 -0.81
N ILE A 4 8.07 4.36 -0.56
CA ILE A 4 8.52 3.84 0.74
C ILE A 4 9.97 4.27 0.99
N GLU A 5 10.81 4.15 -0.03
CA GLU A 5 12.21 4.62 0.04
C GLU A 5 12.28 6.14 0.26
N ALA A 6 11.49 6.91 -0.48
CA ALA A 6 11.48 8.37 -0.37
C ALA A 6 10.90 8.85 0.99
N GLY A 7 9.84 8.20 1.48
CA GLY A 7 9.15 8.59 2.70
C GLY A 7 9.82 8.11 3.99
N LEU A 8 10.39 6.90 3.99
CA LEU A 8 10.88 6.22 5.20
C LEU A 8 12.37 5.86 5.16
N GLY A 9 13.03 6.01 4.00
CA GLY A 9 14.42 5.58 3.81
C GLY A 9 14.59 4.06 3.81
N LEU A 10 13.50 3.29 3.71
CA LEU A 10 13.52 1.83 3.81
C LEU A 10 13.57 1.19 2.44
N LYS A 11 14.53 0.29 2.28
CA LYS A 11 14.75 -0.51 1.06
C LYS A 11 14.48 -1.99 1.32
N ARG A 12 14.64 -2.87 0.32
CA ARG A 12 14.28 -4.30 0.40
C ARG A 12 14.87 -4.99 1.64
N LYS A 13 16.19 -4.89 1.86
CA LYS A 13 16.84 -5.56 3.01
C LYS A 13 16.40 -4.99 4.36
N HIS A 14 16.06 -3.69 4.42
CA HIS A 14 15.50 -3.08 5.63
C HIS A 14 14.11 -3.65 5.96
N LEU A 15 13.25 -3.83 4.95
CA LEU A 15 11.92 -4.41 5.14
C LEU A 15 12.01 -5.87 5.61
N ILE A 16 12.95 -6.64 5.05
CA ILE A 16 13.25 -8.00 5.50
C ILE A 16 13.73 -8.01 6.96
N ALA A 17 14.63 -7.10 7.33
CA ALA A 17 15.10 -6.97 8.71
C ALA A 17 13.95 -6.67 9.68
N ILE A 18 13.03 -5.77 9.30
CA ILE A 18 11.83 -5.47 10.11
C ILE A 18 10.93 -6.71 10.24
N SER A 19 10.71 -7.46 9.17
CA SER A 19 9.85 -8.66 9.21
C SER A 19 10.45 -9.80 10.04
N LEU A 20 11.77 -9.88 10.16
CA LEU A 20 12.45 -10.80 11.08
C LEU A 20 12.30 -10.36 12.53
N LEU A 21 12.36 -9.06 12.81
CA LEU A 21 12.27 -8.52 14.16
C LEU A 21 10.86 -8.54 14.74
N VAL A 22 9.85 -8.21 13.93
CA VAL A 22 8.44 -8.07 14.37
C VAL A 22 7.65 -9.35 14.17
N GLY A 23 8.07 -10.20 13.22
CA GLY A 23 7.37 -11.40 12.81
C GLY A 23 6.75 -11.27 11.40
N ASN A 24 6.52 -12.42 10.77
CA ASN A 24 5.99 -12.57 9.42
C ASN A 24 5.29 -13.93 9.25
N ASP A 25 4.77 -14.21 8.06
CA ASP A 25 3.99 -15.43 7.78
C ASP A 25 4.78 -16.74 8.01
N HIS A 26 6.11 -16.69 7.96
CA HIS A 26 7.00 -17.84 8.21
C HIS A 26 7.56 -17.87 9.64
N ASP A 27 7.36 -16.79 10.41
CA ASP A 27 7.76 -16.67 11.80
C ASP A 27 6.89 -15.63 12.52
N LEU A 28 5.75 -16.05 13.03
CA LEU A 28 4.79 -15.14 13.66
C LEU A 28 5.32 -14.46 14.92
N SER A 29 6.31 -15.07 15.59
CA SER A 29 6.89 -14.57 16.84
C SER A 29 7.86 -13.41 16.64
N GLY A 30 8.64 -13.44 15.55
CA GLY A 30 9.79 -12.55 15.40
C GLY A 30 10.69 -12.59 16.65
N VAL A 31 11.16 -11.42 17.10
CA VAL A 31 11.90 -11.29 18.36
C VAL A 31 10.96 -10.81 19.47
N GLN A 32 10.87 -11.58 20.54
CA GLN A 32 9.92 -11.27 21.61
C GLN A 32 10.16 -9.86 22.22
N GLY A 33 9.10 -9.05 22.18
CA GLY A 33 9.10 -7.70 22.77
C GLY A 33 9.72 -6.63 21.89
N ILE A 34 9.93 -6.88 20.60
CA ILE A 34 10.22 -5.86 19.59
C ILE A 34 8.97 -5.63 18.74
N GLY A 35 8.39 -4.44 18.84
CA GLY A 35 7.28 -4.01 17.98
C GLY A 35 7.76 -3.18 16.79
N LEU A 36 6.84 -2.84 15.88
CA LEU A 36 7.11 -2.14 14.63
C LEU A 36 7.92 -0.85 14.81
N ASP A 37 7.52 0.04 15.73
CA ASP A 37 8.24 1.30 15.96
C ASP A 37 9.68 1.09 16.44
N SER A 38 9.90 0.04 17.25
CA SER A 38 11.25 -0.28 17.73
C SER A 38 12.10 -0.90 16.63
N ALA A 39 11.52 -1.80 15.82
CA ALA A 39 12.20 -2.40 14.68
C ALA A 39 12.55 -1.33 13.62
N LEU A 40 11.62 -0.44 13.30
CA LEU A 40 11.84 0.65 12.35
C LEU A 40 13.01 1.53 12.78
N ARG A 41 12.95 2.06 14.01
CA ARG A 41 14.02 2.91 14.56
C ARG A 41 15.37 2.21 14.62
N PHE A 42 15.38 0.92 14.90
CA PHE A 42 16.59 0.12 14.97
C PHE A 42 17.20 -0.10 13.58
N VAL A 43 16.38 -0.52 12.62
CA VAL A 43 16.80 -0.81 11.25
C VAL A 43 17.29 0.43 10.50
N GLN A 44 16.66 1.59 10.73
CA GLN A 44 17.08 2.88 10.16
C GLN A 44 18.47 3.36 10.60
N ALA A 45 19.05 2.76 11.65
CA ALA A 45 20.41 3.06 12.08
C ALA A 45 21.49 2.44 11.17
N PHE A 46 21.10 1.54 10.26
CA PHE A 46 22.02 0.80 9.39
C PHE A 46 21.76 1.12 7.92
N SER A 47 22.79 0.93 7.10
CA SER A 47 22.64 0.96 5.64
C SER A 47 21.92 -0.31 5.15
N GLU A 48 21.38 -0.26 3.92
CA GLU A 48 20.73 -1.43 3.33
C GLU A 48 21.68 -2.63 3.26
N ASP A 49 22.94 -2.41 2.91
CA ASP A 49 23.91 -3.48 2.71
C ASP A 49 24.43 -4.06 4.03
N ASP A 50 24.32 -3.30 5.11
CA ASP A 50 24.80 -3.72 6.42
C ASP A 50 23.71 -4.32 7.30
N VAL A 51 22.44 -3.94 7.13
CA VAL A 51 21.38 -4.25 8.11
C VAL A 51 21.26 -5.74 8.46
N LEU A 52 21.31 -6.63 7.46
CA LEU A 52 21.20 -8.08 7.69
C LEU A 52 22.46 -8.62 8.37
N ASN A 53 23.65 -8.18 7.94
CA ASN A 53 24.92 -8.53 8.58
C ASN A 53 24.93 -8.15 10.07
N ARG A 54 24.39 -6.97 10.40
CA ARG A 54 24.26 -6.49 11.78
C ARG A 54 23.33 -7.38 12.61
N LEU A 55 22.22 -7.83 12.03
CA LEU A 55 21.35 -8.81 12.69
C LEU A 55 22.07 -10.12 13.00
N HIS A 56 22.89 -10.65 12.08
CA HIS A 56 23.70 -11.84 12.35
C HIS A 56 24.73 -11.62 13.45
N GLU A 57 25.44 -10.50 13.45
CA GLU A 57 26.43 -10.18 14.48
C GLU A 57 25.78 -10.11 15.87
N ILE A 58 24.62 -9.48 15.98
CA ILE A 58 23.88 -9.34 17.24
C ILE A 58 23.29 -10.69 17.66
N GLY A 59 22.70 -11.46 16.74
CA GLY A 59 22.17 -12.80 17.02
C GLY A 59 23.24 -13.77 17.54
N LYS A 60 24.50 -13.62 17.10
CA LYS A 60 25.66 -14.38 17.61
C LYS A 60 26.20 -13.88 18.96
N GLY A 61 25.62 -12.82 19.54
CA GLY A 61 26.05 -12.23 20.80
C GLY A 61 27.19 -11.21 20.70
N ASN A 62 27.55 -10.76 19.50
CA ASN A 62 28.66 -9.79 19.28
C ASN A 62 28.22 -8.32 19.34
N ALA A 63 27.06 -8.04 19.95
CA ALA A 63 26.41 -6.73 19.93
C ALA A 63 27.23 -5.55 20.50
N PHE A 64 28.27 -5.82 21.29
CA PHE A 64 29.03 -4.80 22.05
C PHE A 64 30.25 -4.23 21.30
N GLN A 65 30.54 -4.70 20.09
CA GLN A 65 31.77 -4.32 19.37
C GLN A 65 31.55 -3.30 18.24
N ILE A 66 30.32 -2.82 18.04
CA ILE A 66 29.97 -2.05 16.85
C ILE A 66 29.71 -0.59 17.24
N PRO A 67 30.57 0.36 16.84
CA PRO A 67 30.26 1.76 16.91
C PRO A 67 29.05 2.03 16.02
N ILE A 68 27.96 2.51 16.60
CA ILE A 68 26.93 3.16 15.80
C ILE A 68 27.57 4.50 15.41
N ASP A 69 27.73 4.77 14.11
CA ASP A 69 28.03 6.10 13.57
C ASP A 69 26.81 7.01 13.81
N ILE A 70 26.54 7.29 15.08
CA ILE A 70 25.70 8.40 15.48
C ILE A 70 26.57 9.61 15.17
N LYS A 71 26.34 10.24 14.01
CA LYS A 71 27.02 11.45 13.54
C LYS A 71 27.30 12.39 14.71
N SER A 72 28.50 12.24 15.27
CA SER A 72 29.07 13.15 16.23
C SER A 72 29.70 14.22 15.39
N GLU A 73 28.98 15.31 15.11
CA GLU A 73 29.65 16.52 14.67
C GLU A 73 30.69 16.89 15.73
N ASP A 74 31.94 16.89 15.29
CA ASP A 74 33.15 17.17 16.06
C ASP A 74 32.90 18.26 17.11
N ASN A 75 32.94 17.88 18.38
CA ASN A 75 33.18 18.86 19.43
C ASN A 75 34.66 18.79 19.75
N VAL A 76 35.36 19.80 19.24
CA VAL A 76 36.70 20.22 19.63
C VAL A 76 36.86 20.08 21.15
N ASP A 77 37.75 19.19 21.57
CA ASP A 77 38.24 19.11 22.94
C ASP A 77 38.88 20.45 23.32
N ILE A 78 38.10 21.30 24.00
CA ILE A 78 38.65 22.44 24.75
C ILE A 78 38.72 22.00 26.21
N ASP A 79 39.92 21.55 26.57
CA ASP A 79 40.58 21.72 27.86
C ASP A 79 39.95 21.06 29.11
N GLY A 80 40.53 19.93 29.50
CA GLY A 80 41.09 19.76 30.85
C GLY A 80 40.16 19.79 32.07
N SER A 81 38.83 19.70 31.90
CA SER A 81 37.88 19.75 33.02
C SER A 81 37.01 18.49 33.09
N SER A 82 37.10 17.80 34.22
CA SER A 82 36.37 16.57 34.55
C SER A 82 34.87 16.65 34.19
N PRO A 83 34.23 15.59 33.64
CA PRO A 83 32.89 15.64 33.06
C PRO A 83 31.72 15.92 34.01
N ASN A 84 31.95 16.21 35.30
CA ASN A 84 30.92 16.12 36.33
C ASN A 84 30.77 17.34 37.25
N THR A 85 31.44 18.46 36.99
CA THR A 85 31.19 19.69 37.76
C THR A 85 29.96 20.41 37.20
N LYS A 86 28.78 20.03 37.67
CA LYS A 86 27.53 20.75 37.36
C LYS A 86 27.71 22.21 37.75
N GLN A 87 27.67 23.11 36.76
CA GLN A 87 27.66 24.54 37.06
C GLN A 87 26.43 24.85 37.94
N PRO A 88 26.60 25.62 39.03
CA PRO A 88 25.49 25.98 39.88
C PRO A 88 24.53 26.89 39.13
N HIS A 89 23.24 26.68 39.31
CA HIS A 89 22.17 27.50 38.74
C HIS A 89 21.24 27.98 39.85
N CYS A 90 20.70 29.18 39.70
CA CYS A 90 19.86 29.78 40.71
C CYS A 90 18.52 29.05 40.74
N SER A 91 18.08 28.64 41.92
CA SER A 91 16.84 27.86 42.04
C SER A 91 15.58 28.67 41.66
N PHE A 92 15.66 30.01 41.69
CA PHE A 92 14.55 30.91 41.40
C PHE A 92 14.44 31.26 39.91
N CYS A 93 15.50 31.79 39.28
CA CYS A 93 15.48 32.15 37.86
C CYS A 93 16.02 31.09 36.91
N GLY A 94 16.78 30.10 37.40
CA GLY A 94 17.36 29.04 36.56
C GLY A 94 18.62 29.44 35.78
N HIS A 95 19.10 30.68 35.90
CA HIS A 95 20.33 31.17 35.27
C HIS A 95 21.60 30.75 36.03
N PRO A 96 22.78 30.72 35.38
CA PRO A 96 24.05 30.40 36.02
C PRO A 96 24.35 31.27 37.25
N GLY A 97 24.93 30.65 38.29
CA GLY A 97 25.17 31.26 39.60
C GLY A 97 24.24 30.72 40.68
N SER A 98 24.64 30.75 41.96
CA SER A 98 23.76 30.27 43.03
C SER A 98 22.73 31.34 43.45
N LYS A 99 21.64 30.93 44.10
CA LYS A 99 20.65 31.88 44.67
C LYS A 99 21.30 32.89 45.63
N LYS A 100 22.32 32.46 46.39
CA LYS A 100 23.06 33.32 47.33
C LYS A 100 23.87 34.37 46.57
N ASP A 101 24.48 33.99 45.45
CA ASP A 101 25.26 34.91 44.62
C ASP A 101 24.35 35.97 43.99
N HIS A 102 23.19 35.56 43.48
CA HIS A 102 22.21 36.48 42.90
C HIS A 102 21.51 37.40 43.92
N THR A 103 21.68 37.14 45.22
CA THR A 103 21.23 38.04 46.29
C THR A 103 22.29 39.10 46.62
N LYS A 104 23.57 38.80 46.32
CA LYS A 104 24.71 39.71 46.55
C LYS A 104 25.05 40.54 45.31
N PHE A 105 24.84 39.98 44.14
CA PHE A 105 25.10 40.59 42.83
C PHE A 105 23.86 40.37 41.95
N SER A 106 23.38 41.42 41.27
CA SER A 106 22.21 41.31 40.40
C SER A 106 22.45 40.29 39.27
N CYS A 107 21.43 39.48 38.96
CA CYS A 107 21.52 38.48 37.90
C CYS A 107 21.53 39.15 36.51
N GLU A 108 22.62 38.97 35.77
CA GLU A 108 22.84 39.56 34.43
C GLU A 108 21.76 39.18 33.40
N PHE A 109 21.12 38.02 33.58
CA PHE A 109 20.10 37.49 32.67
C PHE A 109 18.66 37.82 33.09
N CYS A 110 18.46 38.43 34.27
CA CYS A 110 17.14 38.85 34.75
C CYS A 110 16.93 40.37 34.65
N VAL A 111 17.84 41.09 34.00
CA VAL A 111 17.81 42.55 33.96
C VAL A 111 16.58 43.02 33.17
N THR A 112 15.63 43.57 33.91
CA THR A 112 14.55 44.44 33.43
C THR A 112 14.59 45.70 34.30
N ASP A 113 14.23 46.84 33.72
CA ASP A 113 14.64 48.22 34.09
C ASP A 113 14.38 48.72 35.54
N ASN A 114 14.04 47.89 36.53
CA ASN A 114 13.93 48.33 37.94
C ASN A 114 13.91 47.21 39.01
N HIS A 115 14.35 45.98 38.73
CA HIS A 115 14.30 44.89 39.73
C HIS A 115 15.69 44.39 40.16
N GLU A 116 16.04 44.65 41.41
CA GLU A 116 17.25 44.10 42.08
C GLU A 116 17.14 42.58 42.37
N SER A 117 16.00 41.95 42.08
CA SER A 117 15.72 40.54 42.40
C SER A 117 15.52 39.68 41.15
N CYS A 118 16.01 38.44 41.18
CA CYS A 118 15.75 37.43 40.15
C CYS A 118 14.26 37.29 39.81
N LEU A 119 13.94 37.01 38.54
CA LEU A 119 12.59 36.63 38.11
C LEU A 119 12.34 35.14 38.33
N LYS A 120 11.09 34.75 38.61
CA LYS A 120 10.72 33.33 38.76
C LYS A 120 10.79 32.66 37.39
N LYS A 121 11.50 31.54 37.29
CA LYS A 121 11.57 30.74 36.07
C LYS A 121 10.16 30.27 35.64
N PRO A 122 9.85 30.30 34.34
CA PRO A 122 8.59 29.78 33.82
C PRO A 122 8.48 28.26 34.01
N GLU A 123 7.27 27.74 33.95
CA GLU A 123 7.02 26.30 33.97
C GLU A 123 7.69 25.64 32.75
N GLY A 124 8.42 24.55 32.96
CA GLY A 124 9.18 23.89 31.89
C GLY A 124 10.50 24.56 31.49
N PHE A 125 11.00 25.55 32.25
CA PHE A 125 12.27 26.22 31.96
C PHE A 125 13.42 25.25 31.68
N LYS A 126 14.10 25.47 30.56
CA LYS A 126 15.29 24.75 30.11
C LYS A 126 16.44 25.74 30.09
N CYS A 127 17.51 25.46 30.85
CA CYS A 127 18.72 26.26 30.77
C CYS A 127 19.43 26.01 29.43
N ASP A 128 19.84 27.09 28.78
CA ASP A 128 20.55 27.09 27.49
C ASP A 128 22.06 27.30 27.63
N CYS A 129 22.60 27.26 28.85
CA CYS A 129 24.05 27.34 29.04
C CYS A 129 24.74 26.10 28.45
N ILE A 130 25.98 26.29 27.98
CA ILE A 130 26.76 25.25 27.28
C ILE A 130 26.84 23.97 28.12
N SER A 131 27.11 24.09 29.43
CA SER A 131 27.24 22.93 30.33
C SER A 131 25.93 22.15 30.51
N CYS A 132 24.78 22.83 30.62
CA CYS A 132 23.47 22.18 30.68
C CYS A 132 23.05 21.58 29.34
N GLY A 133 23.41 22.23 28.23
CA GLY A 133 23.22 21.72 26.88
C GLY A 133 23.99 20.41 26.66
N MET A 134 25.29 20.39 26.98
CA MET A 134 26.13 19.19 26.88
C MET A 134 25.64 18.07 27.79
N ASN A 135 25.28 18.37 29.04
CA ASN A 135 24.71 17.37 29.95
C ASN A 135 23.38 16.78 29.43
N ARG A 136 22.53 17.59 28.77
CA ARG A 136 21.29 17.10 28.15
C ARG A 136 21.60 16.17 26.99
N LYS A 137 22.48 16.57 26.07
CA LYS A 137 22.94 15.75 24.95
C LYS A 137 23.54 14.42 25.43
N HIS A 138 24.44 14.46 26.41
CA HIS A 138 25.04 13.25 26.99
C HIS A 138 24.00 12.33 27.66
N LYS A 139 22.99 12.90 28.34
CA LYS A 139 21.89 12.10 28.93
C LYS A 139 21.00 11.46 27.85
N GLU A 140 20.73 12.18 26.76
CA GLU A 140 19.98 11.66 25.61
C GLU A 140 20.77 10.56 24.88
N GLN A 141 22.07 10.77 24.67
CA GLN A 141 23.00 9.79 24.13
C GLN A 141 23.00 8.51 24.97
N LYS A 142 23.20 8.62 26.29
CA LYS A 142 23.16 7.48 27.21
C LYS A 142 21.80 6.77 27.22
N LYS A 143 20.69 7.48 27.03
CA LYS A 143 19.36 6.85 26.88
C LYS A 143 19.27 6.06 25.58
N MET A 144 19.80 6.59 24.48
CA MET A 144 19.82 5.91 23.19
C MET A 144 20.69 4.66 23.25
N GLU A 145 21.89 4.75 23.83
CA GLU A 145 22.79 3.60 24.04
C GLU A 145 22.10 2.52 24.89
N ASN A 146 21.54 2.89 26.04
CA ASN A 146 20.80 1.95 26.88
C ASN A 146 19.60 1.32 26.17
N TRP A 147 18.90 2.08 25.32
CA TRP A 147 17.79 1.54 24.52
C TRP A 147 18.31 0.55 23.48
N HIS A 148 19.38 0.90 22.78
CA HIS A 148 20.01 0.04 21.77
C HIS A 148 20.52 -1.26 22.38
N THR A 149 21.24 -1.21 23.51
CA THR A 149 21.69 -2.40 24.25
C THR A 149 20.53 -3.32 24.59
N ARG A 150 19.39 -2.78 25.06
CA ARG A 150 18.20 -3.60 25.37
C ARG A 150 17.59 -4.27 24.14
N ILE A 151 17.63 -3.62 22.98
CA ILE A 151 17.15 -4.21 21.73
C ILE A 151 18.09 -5.32 21.29
N CYS A 152 19.40 -5.07 21.28
CA CYS A 152 20.40 -6.10 20.98
C CYS A 152 20.31 -7.30 21.93
N ASP A 153 20.11 -7.06 23.23
CA ASP A 153 19.94 -8.12 24.23
C ASP A 153 18.70 -8.99 23.97
N LYS A 154 17.62 -8.43 23.40
CA LYS A 154 16.45 -9.20 23.00
C LYS A 154 16.74 -10.06 21.78
N ILE A 155 17.36 -9.46 20.76
CA ILE A 155 17.75 -10.15 19.53
C ILE A 155 18.71 -11.30 19.84
N ALA A 156 19.74 -11.08 20.66
CA ALA A 156 20.73 -12.10 21.02
C ALA A 156 20.16 -13.27 21.87
N LYS A 157 18.99 -13.07 22.49
CA LYS A 157 18.29 -14.13 23.25
C LYS A 157 17.35 -14.94 22.37
N GLU A 158 17.02 -14.45 21.17
CA GLU A 158 16.14 -15.16 20.25
C GLU A 158 16.89 -16.35 19.65
N PRO A 159 16.41 -17.59 19.83
CA PRO A 159 17.10 -18.78 19.34
C PRO A 159 17.17 -18.78 17.80
N ASN A 160 18.35 -19.12 17.28
CA ASN A 160 18.61 -19.25 15.84
C ASN A 160 18.25 -17.98 15.05
N PHE A 161 18.47 -16.81 15.64
CA PHE A 161 18.24 -15.53 14.98
C PHE A 161 19.53 -14.99 14.31
N PRO A 162 19.42 -14.37 13.12
CA PRO A 162 18.26 -14.38 12.23
C PRO A 162 18.07 -15.74 11.54
N LYS A 163 16.87 -16.00 11.02
CA LYS A 163 16.55 -17.23 10.29
C LYS A 163 16.94 -17.10 8.82
N ASP A 164 18.11 -17.64 8.47
CA ASP A 164 18.71 -17.52 7.13
C ASP A 164 17.81 -18.07 6.02
N GLU A 165 17.07 -19.15 6.28
CA GLU A 165 16.10 -19.72 5.34
C GLU A 165 15.04 -18.71 4.91
N ILE A 166 14.59 -17.85 5.83
CA ILE A 166 13.61 -16.79 5.56
C ILE A 166 14.26 -15.64 4.78
N ILE A 167 15.50 -15.27 5.13
CA ILE A 167 16.28 -14.27 4.41
C ILE A 167 16.47 -14.68 2.95
N ASP A 168 16.95 -15.90 2.74
CA ASP A 168 17.22 -16.47 1.42
C ASP A 168 15.95 -16.55 0.59
N MET A 169 14.84 -17.01 1.17
CA MET A 169 13.54 -17.02 0.51
C MET A 169 13.10 -15.62 0.05
N TYR A 170 13.24 -14.60 0.90
CA TYR A 170 12.87 -13.23 0.53
C TYR A 170 13.84 -12.55 -0.43
N LEU A 171 15.10 -12.98 -0.48
CA LEU A 171 16.12 -12.44 -1.39
C LEU A 171 16.20 -13.22 -2.71
N CYS A 172 15.69 -14.45 -2.74
CA CYS A 172 15.65 -15.28 -3.93
C CYS A 172 14.97 -14.53 -5.09
N ASN A 173 15.62 -14.58 -6.26
CA ASN A 173 15.10 -13.98 -7.48
C ASN A 173 14.61 -15.05 -8.47
N ASP A 174 14.50 -16.31 -8.04
CA ASP A 174 14.07 -17.45 -8.86
C ASP A 174 12.54 -17.49 -9.04
N ASN A 175 11.96 -16.32 -9.31
CA ASN A 175 10.51 -16.12 -9.40
C ASN A 175 9.98 -16.43 -10.81
N GLY A 176 10.71 -17.22 -11.60
CA GLY A 176 10.46 -17.35 -13.04
C GLY A 176 10.56 -15.99 -13.74
N TYR A 177 11.50 -15.12 -13.34
CA TYR A 177 11.69 -13.84 -13.99
C TYR A 177 12.39 -14.06 -15.33
N PHE A 178 11.58 -14.32 -16.34
CA PHE A 178 12.07 -14.42 -17.69
C PHE A 178 12.43 -13.02 -18.21
N SER A 179 13.51 -12.91 -18.98
CA SER A 179 13.79 -11.68 -19.71
C SER A 179 12.61 -11.39 -20.66
N ALA A 180 12.41 -10.13 -21.07
CA ALA A 180 11.34 -9.77 -22.01
C ALA A 180 11.31 -10.61 -23.30
N ASN A 181 12.41 -11.31 -23.62
CA ASN A 181 12.57 -12.13 -24.81
C ASN A 181 12.66 -13.64 -24.54
N ASP A 182 12.86 -14.07 -23.29
CA ASP A 182 13.21 -15.47 -22.96
C ASP A 182 12.15 -16.18 -22.10
N GLY A 183 10.91 -15.68 -22.10
CA GLY A 183 9.83 -16.17 -21.24
C GLY A 183 8.49 -16.43 -21.90
N PRO A 184 7.57 -17.16 -21.23
CA PRO A 184 6.18 -17.19 -21.58
C PRO A 184 5.64 -15.76 -21.64
N GLN A 185 5.24 -15.36 -22.84
CA GLN A 185 4.59 -14.08 -23.05
C GLN A 185 3.13 -14.19 -22.62
N ILE A 186 2.72 -13.28 -21.76
CA ILE A 186 1.32 -13.13 -21.36
C ILE A 186 0.55 -12.52 -22.54
N SER A 187 -0.52 -13.18 -22.99
CA SER A 187 -1.35 -12.75 -24.12
C SER A 187 -2.83 -12.72 -23.76
N TRP A 188 -3.53 -11.64 -24.13
CA TRP A 188 -4.97 -11.50 -23.93
C TRP A 188 -5.75 -11.97 -25.15
N GLU A 189 -6.50 -13.07 -24.97
CA GLU A 189 -7.39 -13.61 -25.98
C GLU A 189 -8.85 -13.18 -25.74
N LYS A 190 -9.71 -13.37 -26.75
CA LYS A 190 -11.14 -13.15 -26.59
C LYS A 190 -11.74 -14.15 -25.59
N PRO A 191 -12.64 -13.70 -24.69
CA PRO A 191 -13.32 -14.62 -23.78
C PRO A 191 -14.10 -15.70 -24.53
N LYS A 192 -13.95 -16.96 -24.12
CA LYS A 192 -14.71 -18.09 -24.65
C LYS A 192 -16.09 -18.14 -24.00
N VAL A 193 -16.97 -17.23 -24.41
CA VAL A 193 -18.28 -16.95 -23.78
C VAL A 193 -19.10 -18.22 -23.53
N GLU A 194 -19.30 -19.07 -24.54
CA GLU A 194 -20.14 -20.27 -24.38
C GLU A 194 -19.56 -21.29 -23.39
N LEU A 195 -18.22 -21.39 -23.29
CA LEU A 195 -17.58 -22.23 -22.27
C LEU A 195 -17.81 -21.67 -20.87
N LEU A 196 -17.73 -20.35 -20.70
CA LEU A 196 -17.99 -19.71 -19.42
C LEU A 196 -19.46 -19.87 -19.00
N ILE A 197 -20.40 -19.71 -19.93
CA ILE A 197 -21.82 -19.95 -19.68
C ILE A 197 -22.05 -21.39 -19.21
N GLY A 198 -21.50 -22.37 -19.93
CA GLY A 198 -21.60 -23.78 -19.55
C GLY A 198 -20.97 -24.06 -18.18
N PHE A 199 -19.81 -23.46 -17.90
CA PHE A 199 -19.11 -23.59 -16.62
C PHE A 199 -19.94 -23.04 -15.45
N LEU A 200 -20.50 -21.83 -15.59
CA LEU A 200 -21.28 -21.20 -14.53
C LEU A 200 -22.66 -21.86 -14.35
N ASN A 201 -23.29 -22.30 -15.43
CA ASN A 201 -24.52 -23.10 -15.32
C ASN A 201 -24.25 -24.41 -14.58
N PHE A 202 -23.15 -25.11 -14.88
CA PHE A 202 -22.84 -26.37 -14.24
C PHE A 202 -22.42 -26.22 -12.77
N HIS A 203 -21.51 -25.28 -12.47
CA HIS A 203 -20.92 -25.14 -11.14
C HIS A 203 -21.68 -24.22 -10.18
N GLN A 204 -22.44 -23.26 -10.72
CA GLN A 204 -23.16 -22.26 -9.93
C GLN A 204 -24.68 -22.30 -10.18
N HIS A 205 -25.15 -23.13 -11.12
CA HIS A 205 -26.57 -23.22 -11.49
C HIS A 205 -27.18 -21.90 -11.92
N TRP A 206 -26.35 -21.02 -12.47
CA TRP A 206 -26.82 -19.75 -13.01
C TRP A 206 -27.51 -19.98 -14.35
N ASP A 207 -28.62 -19.29 -14.52
CA ASP A 207 -29.35 -19.28 -15.78
C ASP A 207 -28.47 -18.70 -16.92
N PRO A 208 -28.42 -19.34 -18.11
CA PRO A 208 -27.62 -18.84 -19.23
C PRO A 208 -27.93 -17.40 -19.65
N SER A 209 -29.20 -16.99 -19.60
CA SER A 209 -29.62 -15.62 -19.93
C SER A 209 -29.16 -14.63 -18.86
N TYR A 210 -29.22 -15.02 -17.59
CA TYR A 210 -28.63 -14.25 -16.49
C TYR A 210 -27.11 -14.06 -16.65
N ILE A 211 -26.38 -15.12 -16.99
CA ILE A 211 -24.92 -15.06 -17.22
C ILE A 211 -24.59 -14.09 -18.36
N ARG A 212 -25.28 -14.22 -19.50
CA ARG A 212 -25.09 -13.31 -20.66
C ARG A 212 -25.34 -11.85 -20.28
N ARG A 213 -26.38 -11.59 -19.48
CA ARG A 213 -26.72 -10.24 -19.01
C ARG A 213 -25.61 -9.63 -18.16
N ILE A 214 -25.02 -10.40 -17.24
CA ILE A 214 -23.90 -9.93 -16.41
C ILE A 214 -22.62 -9.71 -17.22
N MET A 215 -22.37 -10.57 -18.20
CA MET A 215 -21.18 -10.44 -19.05
C MET A 215 -21.28 -9.28 -20.05
N PHE A 216 -22.49 -8.82 -20.36
CA PHE A 216 -22.73 -7.88 -21.44
C PHE A 216 -21.88 -6.59 -21.35
N PRO A 217 -21.77 -5.89 -20.21
CA PRO A 217 -20.94 -4.68 -20.10
C PRO A 217 -19.44 -4.92 -20.34
N MET A 218 -18.91 -6.06 -19.89
CA MET A 218 -17.50 -6.39 -20.16
C MET A 218 -17.29 -6.68 -21.64
N MET A 219 -18.20 -7.46 -22.24
CA MET A 219 -18.10 -7.86 -23.64
C MET A 219 -18.33 -6.70 -24.59
N SER A 220 -19.19 -5.73 -24.26
CA SER A 220 -19.37 -4.51 -25.03
C SER A 220 -18.12 -3.63 -25.03
N THR A 221 -17.43 -3.47 -23.89
CA THR A 221 -16.15 -2.75 -23.84
C THR A 221 -15.06 -3.45 -24.65
N ILE A 222 -14.93 -4.79 -24.53
CA ILE A 222 -13.96 -5.57 -25.33
C ILE A 222 -14.26 -5.42 -26.82
N PHE A 223 -15.53 -5.54 -27.21
CA PHE A 223 -15.96 -5.38 -28.60
C PHE A 223 -15.64 -3.99 -29.15
N LEU A 224 -15.90 -2.92 -28.39
CA LEU A 224 -15.59 -1.56 -28.82
C LEU A 224 -14.07 -1.32 -28.93
N ARG A 225 -13.27 -1.86 -28.00
CA ARG A 225 -11.79 -1.81 -28.08
C ARG A 225 -11.29 -2.56 -29.33
N GLU A 226 -11.85 -3.73 -29.60
CA GLU A 226 -11.51 -4.50 -30.80
C GLU A 226 -11.92 -3.77 -32.07
N MET A 227 -13.10 -3.14 -32.12
CA MET A 227 -13.53 -2.31 -33.24
C MET A 227 -12.62 -1.11 -33.48
N ALA A 228 -12.06 -0.52 -32.42
CA ALA A 228 -11.12 0.59 -32.52
C ALA A 228 -9.76 0.15 -33.11
N THR A 229 -9.39 -1.13 -32.95
CA THR A 229 -8.08 -1.67 -33.34
C THR A 229 -8.12 -2.55 -34.60
N THR A 230 -9.26 -3.18 -34.89
CA THR A 230 -9.47 -4.14 -35.99
C THR A 230 -10.91 -4.07 -36.51
N THR A 231 -11.13 -4.35 -37.79
CA THR A 231 -12.45 -4.22 -38.42
C THR A 231 -12.98 -5.59 -38.86
N THR A 232 -13.37 -6.43 -37.91
CA THR A 232 -13.60 -7.87 -38.20
C THR A 232 -15.00 -8.38 -37.88
N ASP A 233 -15.66 -7.89 -36.83
CA ASP A 233 -17.02 -8.32 -36.46
C ASP A 233 -17.89 -7.10 -36.18
N ASN A 234 -19.12 -7.10 -36.67
CA ASN A 234 -20.06 -6.00 -36.51
C ASN A 234 -21.09 -6.27 -35.42
N LEU A 235 -21.12 -7.48 -34.84
CA LEU A 235 -22.16 -7.90 -33.91
C LEU A 235 -21.59 -8.43 -32.59
N LEU A 236 -21.96 -7.78 -31.48
CA LEU A 236 -21.72 -8.26 -30.13
C LEU A 236 -22.61 -9.50 -29.86
N PHE A 237 -22.00 -10.62 -29.45
CA PHE A 237 -22.63 -11.94 -29.33
C PHE A 237 -23.35 -12.42 -30.61
N GLY A 238 -22.99 -11.90 -31.79
CA GLY A 238 -23.68 -12.19 -33.05
C GLY A 238 -25.12 -11.68 -33.13
N GLN A 239 -25.56 -10.83 -32.17
CA GLN A 239 -26.97 -10.43 -32.03
C GLN A 239 -27.16 -8.93 -31.84
N PHE A 240 -26.17 -8.21 -31.34
CA PHE A 240 -26.30 -6.81 -31.00
C PHE A 240 -25.37 -5.94 -31.84
N GLU A 241 -25.95 -5.02 -32.60
CA GLU A 241 -25.19 -4.00 -33.32
C GLU A 241 -25.12 -2.72 -32.48
N PHE A 242 -24.04 -1.98 -32.64
CA PHE A 242 -23.97 -0.62 -32.11
C PHE A 242 -25.03 0.24 -32.81
N ASP A 243 -25.87 0.93 -32.03
CA ASP A 243 -26.92 1.81 -32.56
C ASP A 243 -26.53 3.28 -32.42
N SER A 244 -26.35 3.76 -31.18
CA SER A 244 -26.11 5.18 -30.91
C SER A 244 -25.56 5.45 -29.51
N LEU A 245 -24.99 6.64 -29.31
CA LEU A 245 -24.67 7.17 -27.98
C LEU A 245 -25.89 7.91 -27.43
N LYS A 246 -26.44 7.43 -26.30
CA LYS A 246 -27.65 8.01 -25.68
C LYS A 246 -27.33 9.29 -24.93
N ARG A 247 -26.34 9.26 -24.04
CA ARG A 247 -25.93 10.41 -23.20
C ARG A 247 -24.59 10.17 -22.53
N VAL A 248 -24.01 11.21 -21.96
CA VAL A 248 -22.93 11.10 -20.97
C VAL A 248 -23.55 10.94 -19.58
N LYS A 249 -23.01 10.01 -18.79
CA LYS A 249 -23.39 9.74 -17.39
C LYS A 249 -22.17 9.99 -16.50
N THR A 250 -22.36 10.58 -15.33
CA THR A 250 -21.30 10.74 -14.33
C THR A 250 -21.67 9.98 -13.06
N ARG A 251 -20.86 9.00 -12.68
CA ARG A 251 -21.03 8.23 -11.43
C ARG A 251 -19.74 8.29 -10.63
N TYR A 252 -19.83 8.66 -9.35
CA TYR A 252 -18.66 8.78 -8.46
C TYR A 252 -17.51 9.65 -9.00
N GLY A 253 -17.83 10.68 -9.80
CA GLY A 253 -16.84 11.57 -10.43
C GLY A 253 -16.24 11.05 -11.74
N TYR A 254 -16.58 9.84 -12.18
CA TYR A 254 -16.14 9.26 -13.45
C TYR A 254 -17.19 9.48 -14.53
N GLN A 255 -16.76 9.90 -15.72
CA GLN A 255 -17.62 10.10 -16.88
C GLN A 255 -17.61 8.85 -17.76
N SER A 256 -18.81 8.37 -18.12
CA SER A 256 -19.02 7.26 -19.05
C SER A 256 -20.05 7.66 -20.11
N TYR A 257 -19.98 7.04 -21.28
CA TYR A 257 -20.97 7.19 -22.34
C TYR A 257 -21.98 6.04 -22.27
N VAL A 258 -23.26 6.37 -22.19
CA VAL A 258 -24.33 5.38 -22.27
C VAL A 258 -24.50 4.98 -23.74
N VAL A 259 -24.02 3.79 -24.10
CA VAL A 259 -24.13 3.21 -25.44
C VAL A 259 -25.44 2.44 -25.56
N LYS A 260 -26.14 2.66 -26.67
CA LYS A 260 -27.34 1.93 -27.06
C LYS A 260 -26.95 0.84 -28.06
N TRP A 261 -27.30 -0.40 -27.71
CA TRP A 261 -27.10 -1.59 -28.52
C TRP A 261 -28.45 -2.07 -29.04
N LYS A 262 -28.56 -2.30 -30.34
CA LYS A 262 -29.80 -2.76 -30.96
C LYS A 262 -29.71 -4.24 -31.25
N ARG A 263 -30.73 -5.00 -30.86
CA ARG A 263 -30.83 -6.40 -31.25
C ARG A 263 -31.18 -6.50 -32.74
N VAL A 264 -30.36 -7.23 -33.48
CA VAL A 264 -30.64 -7.62 -34.86
C VAL A 264 -31.56 -8.83 -34.84
N MET A 265 -32.83 -8.64 -35.21
CA MET A 265 -33.74 -9.77 -35.45
C MET A 265 -33.31 -10.47 -36.73
N GLY A 266 -32.60 -11.58 -36.61
CA GLY A 266 -32.34 -12.46 -37.74
C GLY A 266 -33.66 -13.06 -38.22
N ASN A 267 -34.04 -12.80 -39.48
CA ASN A 267 -34.88 -13.74 -40.21
C ASN A 267 -34.09 -15.05 -40.29
N VAL A 268 -34.30 -15.96 -39.34
CA VAL A 268 -33.91 -17.36 -39.49
C VAL A 268 -34.85 -17.96 -40.53
N ALA A 269 -34.63 -17.61 -41.80
CA ALA A 269 -35.08 -18.42 -42.91
C ALA A 269 -34.22 -19.69 -42.88
N SER A 270 -34.74 -20.68 -42.18
CA SER A 270 -34.28 -22.05 -42.19
C SER A 270 -34.14 -22.56 -43.63
N LYS A 271 -32.94 -22.46 -44.19
CA LYS A 271 -32.53 -23.37 -45.25
C LYS A 271 -32.15 -24.68 -44.56
N THR A 272 -33.15 -25.51 -44.34
CA THR A 272 -32.99 -26.91 -43.96
C THR A 272 -32.43 -27.67 -45.17
N PRO A 273 -31.22 -28.27 -45.13
CA PRO A 273 -31.05 -29.55 -45.78
C PRO A 273 -31.63 -30.59 -44.83
N SER A 274 -32.74 -31.19 -45.24
CA SER A 274 -33.30 -32.39 -44.61
C SER A 274 -32.17 -33.39 -44.31
N ASN A 275 -31.88 -33.62 -43.03
CA ASN A 275 -31.64 -34.95 -42.49
C ASN A 275 -31.76 -34.92 -40.96
N GLN A 276 -32.51 -35.90 -40.47
CA GLN A 276 -32.96 -36.05 -39.09
C GLN A 276 -31.82 -36.42 -38.15
N SER A 277 -31.65 -35.68 -37.06
CA SER A 277 -31.52 -36.22 -35.70
C SER A 277 -31.67 -35.08 -34.70
N GLY A 278 -32.47 -35.31 -33.66
CA GLY A 278 -32.94 -34.27 -32.75
C GLY A 278 -31.82 -33.70 -31.87
N THR A 279 -31.68 -32.39 -31.87
CA THR A 279 -31.17 -31.60 -30.75
C THR A 279 -31.88 -30.25 -30.84
N GLN A 280 -32.59 -29.85 -29.78
CA GLN A 280 -33.30 -28.58 -29.71
C GLN A 280 -32.31 -27.44 -29.98
N GLN A 281 -32.55 -26.72 -31.08
CA GLN A 281 -31.96 -25.41 -31.30
C GLN A 281 -32.77 -24.43 -30.44
N ASP A 282 -32.27 -24.11 -29.26
CA ASP A 282 -32.87 -23.07 -28.43
C ASP A 282 -32.64 -21.72 -29.12
N ALA A 283 -33.70 -21.18 -29.70
CA ALA A 283 -33.80 -19.76 -29.93
C ALA A 283 -33.64 -19.07 -28.57
N ILE A 284 -32.84 -18.00 -28.52
CA ILE A 284 -32.64 -17.24 -27.28
C ILE A 284 -33.92 -16.44 -27.01
N ASP A 285 -34.86 -17.08 -26.34
CA ASP A 285 -35.93 -16.40 -25.63
C ASP A 285 -35.30 -15.71 -24.42
N LEU A 286 -35.14 -14.40 -24.54
CA LEU A 286 -35.08 -13.52 -23.38
C LEU A 286 -36.53 -13.22 -22.97
N GLU A 287 -37.36 -14.25 -22.83
CA GLU A 287 -38.66 -14.11 -22.20
C GLU A 287 -38.43 -13.85 -20.71
N LEU A 288 -39.01 -12.72 -20.32
CA LEU A 288 -38.97 -12.11 -19.01
C LEU A 288 -39.79 -12.96 -18.05
N ASP A 289 -39.15 -13.72 -17.17
CA ASP A 289 -39.81 -14.09 -15.92
C ASP A 289 -39.81 -12.84 -15.04
N GLU A 290 -40.88 -12.06 -15.18
CA GLU A 290 -41.26 -11.03 -14.23
C GLU A 290 -41.27 -11.65 -12.82
N THR A 291 -40.77 -10.91 -11.83
CA THR A 291 -40.82 -11.22 -10.38
C THR A 291 -39.57 -11.78 -9.67
N VAL A 292 -38.35 -11.43 -10.10
CA VAL A 292 -37.26 -11.28 -9.13
C VAL A 292 -37.31 -9.87 -8.57
N ASP A 293 -37.64 -9.78 -7.28
CA ASP A 293 -37.80 -8.57 -6.47
C ASP A 293 -36.59 -7.61 -6.62
N LEU A 294 -36.67 -6.72 -7.63
CA LEU A 294 -35.61 -5.81 -8.06
C LEU A 294 -35.39 -4.64 -7.08
N HIS A 295 -36.13 -4.58 -5.97
CA HIS A 295 -36.05 -3.49 -5.00
C HIS A 295 -34.85 -3.57 -4.05
N LEU A 296 -34.07 -4.66 -4.07
CA LEU A 296 -32.87 -4.84 -3.22
C LEU A 296 -31.53 -4.63 -3.94
N LEU A 297 -31.54 -4.32 -5.25
CA LEU A 297 -30.34 -4.21 -6.09
C LEU A 297 -30.29 -2.90 -6.91
N ASP A 298 -30.76 -1.80 -6.34
CA ASP A 298 -30.75 -0.46 -6.98
C ASP A 298 -29.32 0.07 -7.32
N ASP A 299 -28.29 -0.70 -6.94
CA ASP A 299 -26.87 -0.40 -7.20
C ASP A 299 -26.16 -1.33 -8.20
N CYS A 300 -26.82 -2.37 -8.71
CA CYS A 300 -26.20 -3.26 -9.70
C CYS A 300 -26.26 -2.65 -11.10
N ASP A 301 -25.09 -2.46 -11.73
CA ASP A 301 -24.91 -2.04 -13.13
C ASP A 301 -25.41 -3.11 -14.13
N PHE A 302 -26.70 -3.45 -14.05
CA PHE A 302 -27.33 -4.31 -15.03
C PHE A 302 -27.61 -3.50 -16.31
N PRO A 303 -27.42 -4.11 -17.50
CA PRO A 303 -27.81 -3.47 -18.75
C PRO A 303 -29.31 -3.16 -18.75
N GLU A 304 -29.66 -1.87 -18.79
CA GLU A 304 -31.05 -1.42 -18.86
C GLU A 304 -31.62 -1.80 -20.23
N THR A 305 -32.75 -2.51 -20.26
CA THR A 305 -33.46 -2.87 -21.48
C THR A 305 -34.45 -1.77 -21.87
N CYS A 306 -34.53 -1.45 -23.17
CA CYS A 306 -35.48 -0.46 -23.68
C CYS A 306 -36.13 -1.00 -24.96
N GLU A 307 -37.45 -0.87 -25.07
CA GLU A 307 -38.19 -1.17 -26.32
C GLU A 307 -38.66 0.14 -26.96
N GLU A 308 -38.26 0.36 -28.21
CA GLU A 308 -38.63 1.56 -28.95
C GLU A 308 -38.91 1.19 -30.41
N GLY A 309 -40.11 1.50 -30.90
CA GLY A 309 -40.50 1.28 -32.30
C GLY A 309 -40.49 -0.19 -32.76
N GLY A 310 -40.69 -1.16 -31.85
CA GLY A 310 -40.65 -2.59 -32.16
C GLY A 310 -39.24 -3.20 -32.23
N CYS A 311 -38.21 -2.44 -31.85
CA CYS A 311 -36.84 -2.92 -31.68
C CYS A 311 -36.50 -3.05 -30.18
N SER A 312 -35.76 -4.10 -29.81
CA SER A 312 -35.22 -4.27 -28.45
C SER A 312 -33.79 -3.74 -28.35
N PHE A 313 -33.53 -2.98 -27.29
CA PHE A 313 -32.24 -2.34 -27.03
C PHE A 313 -31.68 -2.71 -25.66
N LEU A 314 -30.36 -2.74 -25.56
CA LEU A 314 -29.60 -2.84 -24.32
C LEU A 314 -28.72 -1.61 -24.15
N LEU A 315 -28.55 -1.17 -22.90
CA LEU A 315 -27.70 -0.03 -22.57
C LEU A 315 -26.47 -0.49 -21.79
N THR A 316 -25.30 0.06 -22.15
CA THR A 316 -24.05 -0.11 -21.37
C THR A 316 -23.39 1.23 -21.08
N ASP A 317 -22.70 1.31 -19.94
CA ASP A 317 -21.94 2.50 -19.56
C ASP A 317 -20.47 2.29 -19.95
N GLU A 318 -20.03 2.93 -21.03
CA GLU A 318 -18.69 2.74 -21.59
C GLU A 318 -17.72 3.85 -21.17
N ASN A 319 -16.55 3.45 -20.68
CA ASN A 319 -15.46 4.36 -20.35
C ASN A 319 -14.45 4.43 -21.51
N MET A 320 -14.22 5.63 -22.03
CA MET A 320 -13.32 5.86 -23.16
C MET A 320 -11.86 5.51 -22.84
N ASP A 321 -11.41 5.67 -21.59
CA ASP A 321 -10.06 5.30 -21.17
C ASP A 321 -9.85 3.79 -21.29
N LEU A 322 -10.91 2.98 -21.11
CA LEU A 322 -10.85 1.54 -21.30
C LEU A 322 -10.95 1.13 -22.76
N ILE A 323 -11.67 1.88 -23.60
CA ILE A 323 -11.78 1.57 -25.03
C ILE A 323 -10.49 1.94 -25.78
N GLY A 324 -9.83 3.02 -25.38
CA GLY A 324 -8.60 3.52 -26.04
C GLY A 324 -7.28 2.91 -25.57
N ALA A 325 -7.30 2.01 -24.58
CA ALA A 325 -6.12 1.40 -23.96
C ALA A 325 -5.53 0.20 -24.70
#